data_AF-A0A954RK05-F1
#
_entry.id   AF-A0A954RK05-F1
#
_cell.length_a   1.000
_cell.length_b   1.000
_cell.length_c   1.000
_cell.angle_alpha   90.00
_cell.angle_beta   90.00
_cell.angle_gamma   90.00
#
_symmetry.space_group_name_H-M   'P 1'
#
loop_
_entity.id
_entity.type
_entity.pdbx_description
1 polymer ?
#
loop_
_entity_poly.entity_id
_entity_poly.type
_entity_poly.pdbx_seq_one_letter_code
_entity_poly.pdbx_strand_id
1 'polypeptide(L)'
;APQDVFGELPKLTSRQNVVGVKPATIVYAEVVAEDGGASGLPLLVSMRVGSGQVAAILGQGSWQWSLLPPSSDTVVSFYDTFWSNLVRWLVQGGEFQPGEQASLKLSRQSMRLGDELTVELSLKQPIKETPRMKWLAPDGQETELALQPLPGRMPRYRATVAPQESGVHQIEALTPGLIPAQQAKRFNVYDINLERLETSARPTYLKSLAESTGGKMLDPDQPESLLDQLQRQRKIRTIPPVPEPLWDRWTWLTVLLSWMGVEWLLRRAVGLW
;
A
#
# COMPACT_ATOMS: atom_id res chain seq x y z
N ALA A 1 -30.69 0.94 15.25
CA ALA A 1 -30.07 1.11 13.92
C ALA A 1 -30.98 2.01 13.09
N PRO A 2 -30.49 3.07 12.45
CA PRO A 2 -31.34 4.12 11.86
C PRO A 2 -31.85 3.73 10.44
N GLN A 3 -32.31 2.49 10.25
CA GLN A 3 -32.71 1.99 8.92
C GLN A 3 -34.22 2.10 8.64
N ASP A 4 -35.08 2.30 9.65
CA ASP A 4 -36.54 2.24 9.46
C ASP A 4 -37.28 3.60 9.46
N VAL A 5 -36.58 4.71 9.69
CA VAL A 5 -37.24 6.05 9.73
C VAL A 5 -37.91 6.39 8.38
N PHE A 6 -37.36 5.88 7.27
CA PHE A 6 -37.94 6.09 5.94
C PHE A 6 -39.27 5.36 5.72
N GLY A 7 -39.55 4.29 6.47
CA GLY A 7 -40.84 3.58 6.40
C GLY A 7 -41.97 4.33 7.10
N GLU A 8 -41.65 5.18 8.07
CA GLU A 8 -42.61 6.00 8.82
C GLU A 8 -42.96 7.32 8.10
N LEU A 9 -42.21 7.68 7.07
CA LEU A 9 -42.42 8.91 6.30
C LEU A 9 -43.56 8.76 5.28
N PRO A 10 -44.30 9.86 5.01
CA PRO A 10 -45.21 9.92 3.88
C PRO A 10 -44.53 9.49 2.58
N LYS A 11 -45.19 8.59 1.85
CA LYS A 11 -44.75 8.10 0.54
C LYS A 11 -44.59 9.29 -0.42
N LEU A 12 -43.55 9.23 -1.27
CA LEU A 12 -43.35 10.22 -2.32
C LEU A 12 -44.48 10.14 -3.36
N THR A 13 -45.00 11.30 -3.77
CA THR A 13 -46.24 11.43 -4.55
C THR A 13 -46.07 11.03 -6.01
N SER A 14 -44.89 11.25 -6.60
CA SER A 14 -44.63 10.89 -7.99
C SER A 14 -43.15 10.65 -8.21
N ARG A 15 -42.85 9.87 -9.27
CA ARG A 15 -41.49 9.55 -9.71
C ARG A 15 -41.22 10.16 -11.08
N GLN A 16 -39.99 10.58 -11.30
CA GLN A 16 -39.52 10.94 -12.64
C GLN A 16 -39.09 9.68 -13.41
N ASN A 17 -39.48 9.60 -14.69
CA ASN A 17 -39.00 8.53 -15.56
C ASN A 17 -37.60 8.87 -16.09
N VAL A 18 -36.64 7.99 -15.86
CA VAL A 18 -35.26 8.15 -16.31
C VAL A 18 -34.90 7.01 -17.24
N VAL A 19 -34.29 7.33 -18.39
CA VAL A 19 -33.91 6.35 -19.42
C VAL A 19 -32.74 5.48 -18.97
N GLY A 20 -31.88 6.00 -18.08
CA GLY A 20 -30.76 5.28 -17.52
C GLY A 20 -29.87 6.16 -16.65
N VAL A 21 -29.02 5.52 -15.86
CA VAL A 21 -28.05 6.19 -14.98
C VAL A 21 -26.77 6.46 -15.77
N LYS A 22 -26.28 7.71 -15.77
CA LYS A 22 -25.03 8.05 -16.45
C LYS A 22 -23.83 7.35 -15.78
N PRO A 23 -22.78 6.98 -16.54
CA PRO A 23 -21.54 6.48 -15.97
C PRO A 23 -20.98 7.42 -14.90
N ALA A 24 -20.42 6.86 -13.82
CA ALA A 24 -19.90 7.58 -12.64
C ALA A 24 -20.96 8.27 -11.74
N THR A 25 -22.24 7.99 -11.93
CA THR A 25 -23.28 8.36 -10.97
C THR A 25 -23.32 7.36 -9.81
N ILE A 26 -23.39 7.87 -8.58
CA ILE A 26 -23.60 7.08 -7.36
C ILE A 26 -25.09 7.10 -7.01
N VAL A 27 -25.68 5.93 -6.86
CA VAL A 27 -27.08 5.77 -6.42
C VAL A 27 -27.09 5.52 -4.91
N TYR A 28 -27.80 6.37 -4.16
CA TYR A 28 -27.90 6.28 -2.70
C TYR A 28 -29.21 5.64 -2.23
N ALA A 29 -30.28 5.83 -3.00
CA ALA A 29 -31.58 5.26 -2.71
C ALA A 29 -32.24 4.81 -4.00
N GLU A 30 -32.97 3.71 -3.93
CA GLU A 30 -33.77 3.16 -5.02
C GLU A 30 -35.24 3.10 -4.62
N VAL A 31 -36.11 3.12 -5.61
CA VAL A 31 -37.55 2.97 -5.41
C VAL A 31 -37.86 1.51 -5.11
N VAL A 32 -38.58 1.28 -4.03
CA VAL A 32 -39.18 -0.01 -3.70
C VAL A 32 -40.62 -0.02 -4.22
N ALA A 33 -40.97 -1.02 -5.01
CA ALA A 33 -42.35 -1.20 -5.48
C ALA A 33 -43.27 -1.57 -4.31
N GLU A 34 -44.58 -1.31 -4.41
CA GLU A 34 -45.53 -1.61 -3.33
C GLU A 34 -45.58 -3.10 -2.96
N ASP A 35 -45.23 -3.98 -3.90
CA ASP A 35 -45.14 -5.43 -3.70
C ASP A 35 -43.81 -5.87 -3.02
N GLY A 36 -43.00 -4.92 -2.53
CA GLY A 36 -41.72 -5.16 -1.87
C GLY A 36 -40.56 -5.50 -2.81
N GLY A 37 -40.80 -5.53 -4.12
CA GLY A 37 -39.77 -5.74 -5.12
C GLY A 37 -38.85 -4.53 -5.28
N ALA A 38 -37.53 -4.76 -5.31
CA ALA A 38 -36.58 -3.72 -5.70
C ALA A 38 -36.85 -3.35 -7.16
N SER A 39 -37.31 -2.11 -7.41
CA SER A 39 -37.59 -1.65 -8.77
C SER A 39 -36.29 -1.41 -9.55
N GLY A 40 -35.13 -1.35 -8.89
CA GLY A 40 -33.83 -1.01 -9.49
C GLY A 40 -33.77 0.43 -10.02
N LEU A 41 -34.80 1.24 -9.73
CA LEU A 41 -34.92 2.61 -10.23
C LEU A 41 -34.32 3.57 -9.22
N PRO A 42 -33.42 4.48 -9.64
CA PRO A 42 -32.79 5.42 -8.73
C PRO A 42 -33.78 6.45 -8.20
N LEU A 43 -33.72 6.74 -6.90
CA LEU A 43 -34.48 7.78 -6.22
C LEU A 43 -33.60 8.96 -5.82
N LEU A 44 -32.46 8.71 -5.17
CA LEU A 44 -31.49 9.73 -4.79
C LEU A 44 -30.15 9.36 -5.43
N VAL A 45 -29.62 10.27 -6.25
CA VAL A 45 -28.36 10.06 -6.96
C VAL A 45 -27.45 11.25 -6.78
N SER A 46 -26.14 11.02 -6.90
CA SER A 46 -25.18 12.09 -7.11
C SER A 46 -24.17 11.77 -8.18
N MET A 47 -23.60 12.82 -8.75
CA MET A 47 -22.52 12.72 -9.72
C MET A 47 -21.57 13.90 -9.51
N ARG A 48 -20.27 13.66 -9.67
CA ARG A 48 -19.31 14.76 -9.80
C ARG A 48 -19.30 15.26 -11.24
N VAL A 49 -19.51 16.57 -11.38
CA VAL A 49 -19.53 17.25 -12.68
C VAL A 49 -18.53 18.40 -12.60
N GLY A 50 -17.40 18.25 -13.29
CA GLY A 50 -16.27 19.18 -13.18
C GLY A 50 -15.71 19.22 -11.76
N SER A 51 -15.66 20.41 -11.16
CA SER A 51 -15.18 20.67 -9.80
C SER A 51 -16.28 20.62 -8.73
N GLY A 52 -17.53 20.34 -9.14
CA GLY A 52 -18.70 20.34 -8.27
C GLY A 52 -19.29 18.96 -8.06
N GLN A 53 -20.16 18.87 -7.06
CA GLN A 53 -21.00 17.72 -6.81
C GLN A 53 -22.44 18.12 -7.07
N VAL A 54 -23.17 17.29 -7.82
CA VAL A 54 -24.58 17.48 -8.13
C VAL A 54 -25.32 16.30 -7.51
N ALA A 55 -26.38 16.56 -6.76
CA ALA A 55 -27.34 15.54 -6.35
C ALA A 55 -28.68 15.81 -7.01
N ALA A 56 -29.39 14.74 -7.35
CA ALA A 56 -30.75 14.79 -7.84
C ALA A 56 -31.63 13.84 -7.02
N ILE A 57 -32.79 14.35 -6.60
CA ILE A 57 -33.87 13.57 -6.01
C ILE A 57 -34.94 13.42 -7.09
N LEU A 58 -35.21 12.17 -7.47
CA LEU A 58 -36.06 11.80 -8.59
C LEU A 58 -37.51 11.50 -8.17
N GLY A 59 -37.84 11.75 -6.91
CA GLY A 59 -39.20 11.69 -6.37
C GLY A 59 -39.71 13.07 -5.95
N GLN A 60 -41.02 13.27 -6.08
CA GLN A 60 -41.71 14.48 -5.62
C GLN A 60 -42.48 14.20 -4.31
N GLY A 61 -42.83 15.25 -3.58
CA GLY A 61 -43.62 15.13 -2.34
C GLY A 61 -42.81 15.15 -1.05
N SER A 62 -41.49 15.37 -1.12
CA SER A 62 -40.65 15.48 0.08
C SER A 62 -41.06 16.62 1.02
N TRP A 63 -41.75 17.65 0.51
CA TRP A 63 -42.32 18.73 1.33
C TRP A 63 -43.35 18.24 2.35
N GLN A 64 -44.01 17.10 2.11
CA GLN A 64 -44.98 16.54 3.06
C GLN A 64 -44.30 16.13 4.37
N TRP A 65 -43.00 15.81 4.33
CA TRP A 65 -42.23 15.48 5.51
C TRP A 65 -42.06 16.67 6.47
N SER A 66 -42.23 17.92 6.00
CA SER A 66 -42.22 19.09 6.87
C SER A 66 -43.56 19.34 7.57
N LEU A 67 -44.63 18.64 7.18
CA LEU A 67 -45.99 18.80 7.72
C LEU A 67 -46.36 17.73 8.75
N LEU A 68 -45.39 16.91 9.16
CA LEU A 68 -45.65 15.84 10.12
C LEU A 68 -46.04 16.42 11.50
N PRO A 69 -47.09 15.87 12.13
CA PRO A 69 -47.54 16.37 13.42
C PRO A 69 -46.47 16.14 14.51
N PRO A 70 -46.39 17.01 15.53
CA PRO A 70 -45.41 16.91 16.61
C PRO A 70 -45.46 15.60 17.42
N SER A 71 -46.51 14.79 17.27
CA SER A 71 -46.72 13.54 18.01
C SER A 71 -45.84 12.37 17.55
N SER A 72 -45.08 12.53 16.46
CA SER A 72 -44.09 11.54 15.97
C SER A 72 -42.68 11.96 16.38
N ASP A 73 -42.34 11.86 17.66
CA ASP A 73 -41.08 12.34 18.28
C ASP A 73 -39.79 11.89 17.54
N THR A 74 -39.82 10.77 16.80
CA THR A 74 -38.70 10.23 16.01
C THR A 74 -38.45 10.94 14.68
N VAL A 75 -39.44 11.67 14.15
CA VAL A 75 -39.44 12.21 12.77
C VAL A 75 -39.63 13.73 12.73
N VAL A 76 -39.99 14.35 13.86
CA VAL A 76 -39.99 15.82 13.99
C VAL A 76 -38.57 16.33 13.72
N SER A 77 -38.41 17.15 12.67
CA SER A 77 -37.12 17.66 12.15
C SER A 77 -36.36 16.77 11.16
N PHE A 78 -36.93 15.65 10.69
CA PHE A 78 -36.30 14.83 9.65
C PHE A 78 -36.05 15.64 8.38
N TYR A 79 -37.05 16.39 7.91
CA TYR A 79 -36.96 17.21 6.70
C TYR A 79 -35.82 18.24 6.80
N ASP A 80 -35.75 18.99 7.90
CA ASP A 80 -34.74 20.03 8.09
C ASP A 80 -33.33 19.43 8.23
N THR A 81 -33.21 18.32 8.94
CA THR A 81 -31.94 17.59 9.11
C THR A 81 -31.46 17.01 7.78
N PHE A 82 -32.38 16.42 7.01
CA PHE A 82 -32.08 15.86 5.70
C PHE A 82 -31.56 16.94 4.74
N TRP A 83 -32.29 18.05 4.59
CA TRP A 83 -31.90 19.11 3.66
C TRP A 83 -30.65 19.87 4.12
N SER A 84 -30.51 20.17 5.41
CA SER A 84 -29.31 20.84 5.92
C SER A 84 -28.05 19.99 5.74
N ASN A 85 -28.14 18.68 5.99
CA ASN A 85 -27.02 17.76 5.75
C ASN A 85 -26.74 17.57 4.26
N LEU A 86 -27.78 17.45 3.41
CA LEU A 86 -27.61 17.32 1.96
C LEU A 86 -26.92 18.55 1.36
N VAL A 87 -27.38 19.75 1.70
CA VAL A 87 -26.78 21.01 1.23
C VAL A 87 -25.36 21.14 1.77
N ARG A 88 -25.14 20.88 3.06
CA ARG A 88 -23.80 20.90 3.66
C ARG A 88 -22.85 19.93 2.96
N TRP A 89 -23.32 18.71 2.66
CA TRP A 89 -22.54 17.70 1.97
C TRP A 89 -22.23 18.08 0.52
N LEU A 90 -23.19 18.65 -0.22
CA LEU A 90 -22.96 19.18 -1.57
C LEU A 90 -21.91 20.29 -1.59
N VAL A 91 -21.94 21.15 -0.58
CA VAL A 91 -20.97 22.23 -0.43
C VAL A 91 -19.58 21.71 -0.02
N GLN A 92 -19.51 20.72 0.88
CA GLN A 92 -18.24 20.08 1.27
C GLN A 92 -17.63 19.21 0.15
N GLY A 93 -18.47 18.62 -0.70
CA GLY A 93 -18.05 17.79 -1.83
C GLY A 93 -17.50 18.59 -3.02
N GLY A 94 -17.69 19.92 -3.01
CA GLY A 94 -17.14 20.82 -4.01
C GLY A 94 -15.63 21.03 -3.84
N GLU A 95 -14.99 21.58 -4.88
CA GLU A 95 -13.58 21.93 -4.82
C GLU A 95 -13.27 23.04 -3.81
N PHE A 96 -14.25 23.88 -3.46
CA PHE A 96 -14.12 25.03 -2.56
C PHE A 96 -15.20 24.99 -1.47
N GLN A 97 -14.84 25.31 -0.22
CA GLN A 97 -15.85 25.51 0.84
C GLN A 97 -16.63 26.83 0.61
N PRO A 98 -17.78 27.06 1.28
CA PRO A 98 -18.57 28.25 1.05
C PRO A 98 -17.77 29.49 1.49
N GLY A 99 -17.67 30.49 0.59
CA GLY A 99 -16.86 31.69 0.78
C GLY A 99 -15.38 31.54 0.38
N GLU A 100 -14.88 30.32 0.18
CA GLU A 100 -13.50 30.11 -0.29
C GLU A 100 -13.37 30.35 -1.80
N GLN A 101 -12.24 30.91 -2.18
CA GLN A 101 -11.79 31.22 -3.53
C GLN A 101 -10.47 30.51 -3.86
N ALA A 102 -9.77 29.98 -2.86
CA ALA A 102 -8.61 29.13 -2.98
C ALA A 102 -8.85 27.82 -2.22
N SER A 103 -8.37 26.69 -2.78
CA SER A 103 -8.49 25.37 -2.17
C SER A 103 -7.19 24.59 -2.29
N LEU A 104 -6.62 24.25 -1.14
CA LEU A 104 -5.45 23.40 -1.01
C LEU A 104 -5.89 21.95 -0.77
N LYS A 105 -5.46 21.01 -1.61
CA LYS A 105 -5.72 19.58 -1.49
C LYS A 105 -4.42 18.78 -1.47
N LEU A 106 -4.38 17.81 -0.56
CA LEU A 106 -3.33 16.79 -0.50
C LEU A 106 -3.91 15.50 -1.06
N SER A 107 -3.13 14.78 -1.86
CA SER A 107 -3.52 13.45 -2.37
C SER A 107 -3.79 12.43 -1.26
N ARG A 108 -3.08 12.57 -0.13
CA ARG A 108 -3.19 11.71 1.06
C ARG A 108 -2.75 12.48 2.31
N GLN A 109 -3.33 12.14 3.46
CA GLN A 109 -2.98 12.75 4.77
C GLN A 109 -1.99 11.90 5.57
N SER A 110 -1.76 10.66 5.15
CA SER A 110 -0.75 9.78 5.74
C SER A 110 -0.06 9.01 4.63
N MET A 111 1.27 8.95 4.69
CA MET A 111 2.09 8.32 3.66
C MET A 111 3.34 7.68 4.26
N ARG A 112 3.94 6.78 3.49
CA ARG A 112 5.20 6.13 3.87
C ARG A 112 6.38 7.06 3.56
N LEU A 113 7.45 6.91 4.32
CA LEU A 113 8.73 7.54 4.00
C LEU A 113 9.19 7.16 2.58
N GLY A 114 9.60 8.14 1.78
CA GLY A 114 10.03 7.92 0.40
C GLY A 114 8.94 7.87 -0.67
N ASP A 115 7.65 7.84 -0.27
CA ASP A 115 6.55 8.04 -1.23
C ASP A 115 6.51 9.51 -1.70
N GLU A 116 5.96 9.74 -2.91
CA GLU A 116 5.66 11.09 -3.37
C GLU A 116 4.25 11.54 -2.94
N LEU A 117 4.14 12.78 -2.47
CA LEU A 117 2.87 13.45 -2.18
C LEU A 117 2.57 14.47 -3.26
N THR A 118 1.46 14.27 -3.96
CA THR A 118 0.92 15.32 -4.84
C THR A 118 0.07 16.30 -4.03
N VAL A 119 0.35 17.58 -4.25
CA VAL A 119 -0.35 18.72 -3.67
C VAL A 119 -0.97 19.51 -4.81
N GLU A 120 -2.26 19.82 -4.70
CA GLU A 120 -2.99 20.59 -5.70
C GLU A 120 -3.59 21.84 -5.06
N LEU A 121 -3.36 22.99 -5.70
CA LEU A 121 -3.93 24.28 -5.33
C LEU A 121 -4.84 24.75 -6.47
N SER A 122 -6.11 24.91 -6.18
CA SER A 122 -7.12 25.36 -7.14
C SER A 122 -7.63 26.74 -6.75
N LEU A 123 -7.76 27.63 -7.73
CA LEU A 123 -8.23 29.01 -7.56
C LEU A 123 -9.51 29.23 -8.37
N LYS A 124 -10.49 29.96 -7.81
CA LYS A 124 -11.72 30.33 -8.54
C LYS A 124 -11.47 31.37 -9.63
N GLN A 125 -10.49 32.24 -9.41
CA GLN A 125 -10.13 33.33 -10.31
C GLN A 125 -8.61 33.46 -10.41
N PRO A 126 -8.07 33.92 -11.56
CA PRO A 126 -6.65 34.16 -11.70
C PRO A 126 -6.20 35.32 -10.82
N ILE A 127 -5.04 35.17 -10.20
CA ILE A 127 -4.37 36.20 -9.40
C ILE A 127 -3.23 36.83 -10.20
N LYS A 128 -2.94 38.11 -9.95
CA LYS A 128 -1.86 38.85 -10.63
C LYS A 128 -0.48 38.38 -10.20
N GLU A 129 -0.34 38.02 -8.93
CA GLU A 129 0.89 37.49 -8.36
C GLU A 129 0.85 35.96 -8.39
N THR A 130 1.98 35.31 -8.65
CA THR A 130 2.07 33.86 -8.60
C THR A 130 1.82 33.37 -7.18
N PRO A 131 0.96 32.36 -6.96
CA PRO A 131 0.80 31.79 -5.63
C PRO A 131 2.12 31.22 -5.14
N ARG A 132 2.34 31.25 -3.82
CA ARG A 132 3.53 30.64 -3.21
C ARG A 132 3.10 29.47 -2.35
N MET A 133 3.91 28.42 -2.34
CA MET A 133 3.65 27.25 -1.51
C MET A 133 4.92 26.89 -0.75
N LYS A 134 4.78 26.71 0.55
CA LYS A 134 5.85 26.34 1.45
C LYS A 134 5.56 24.98 2.06
N TRP A 135 6.61 24.19 2.22
CA TRP A 135 6.60 22.96 2.97
C TRP A 135 7.42 23.13 4.23
N LEU A 136 6.82 22.85 5.38
CA LEU A 136 7.44 22.83 6.68
C LEU A 136 7.67 21.37 7.08
N ALA A 137 8.93 21.00 7.28
CA ALA A 137 9.33 19.72 7.81
C ALA A 137 9.25 19.68 9.36
N PRO A 138 9.21 18.49 9.99
CA PRO A 138 9.11 18.33 11.44
C PRO A 138 10.25 18.99 12.21
N ASP A 139 11.42 19.12 11.59
CA ASP A 139 12.62 19.79 12.11
C ASP A 139 12.53 21.32 12.06
N GLY A 140 11.47 21.87 11.46
CA GLY A 140 11.25 23.30 11.29
C GLY A 140 11.89 23.88 10.02
N GLN A 141 12.49 23.07 9.14
CA GLN A 141 12.99 23.56 7.86
C GLN A 141 11.82 23.95 6.93
N GLU A 142 11.90 25.16 6.36
CA GLU A 142 10.97 25.64 5.34
C GLU A 142 11.58 25.47 3.96
N THR A 143 10.88 24.77 3.07
CA THR A 143 11.25 24.65 1.65
C THR A 143 10.15 25.25 0.79
N GLU A 144 10.50 26.17 -0.11
CA GLU A 144 9.55 26.70 -1.11
C GLU A 144 9.35 25.67 -2.23
N LEU A 145 8.09 25.33 -2.51
CA LEU A 145 7.73 24.34 -3.52
C LEU A 145 7.53 24.99 -4.88
N ALA A 146 8.14 24.42 -5.90
CA ALA A 146 7.92 24.82 -7.28
C ALA A 146 6.52 24.40 -7.74
N LEU A 147 5.68 25.39 -8.06
CA LEU A 147 4.32 25.16 -8.55
C LEU A 147 4.30 25.00 -10.07
N GLN A 148 3.75 23.89 -10.54
CA GLN A 148 3.51 23.62 -11.95
C GLN A 148 2.06 23.98 -12.30
N PRO A 149 1.80 24.93 -13.22
CA PRO A 149 0.44 25.25 -13.63
C PRO A 149 -0.16 24.12 -14.46
N LEU A 150 -1.43 23.78 -14.18
CA LEU A 150 -2.20 22.80 -14.94
C LEU A 150 -3.15 23.48 -15.93
N PRO A 151 -3.35 22.89 -17.13
CA PRO A 151 -4.34 23.38 -18.07
C PRO A 151 -5.77 23.20 -17.52
N GLY A 152 -6.63 24.18 -17.77
CA GLY A 152 -8.04 24.14 -17.37
C GLY A 152 -8.73 25.50 -17.43
N ARG A 153 -10.06 25.50 -17.29
CA ARG A 153 -10.85 26.74 -17.18
C ARG A 153 -10.58 27.51 -15.88
N MET A 154 -10.26 26.80 -14.81
CA MET A 154 -9.87 27.36 -13.52
C MET A 154 -8.35 27.25 -13.34
N PRO A 155 -7.67 28.29 -12.84
CA PRO A 155 -6.25 28.21 -12.51
C PRO A 155 -6.01 27.12 -11.46
N ARG A 156 -5.16 26.15 -11.82
CA ARG A 156 -4.75 25.06 -10.94
C ARG A 156 -3.25 24.94 -10.97
N TYR A 157 -2.68 24.62 -9.82
CA TYR A 157 -1.24 24.43 -9.63
C TYR A 157 -1.00 23.12 -8.91
N ARG A 158 0.06 22.42 -9.30
CA ARG A 158 0.49 21.17 -8.69
C ARG A 158 1.93 21.29 -8.21
N ALA A 159 2.19 20.78 -7.02
CA ALA A 159 3.53 20.51 -6.53
C ALA A 159 3.64 19.03 -6.11
N THR A 160 4.85 18.50 -6.21
CA THR A 160 5.18 17.17 -5.70
C THR A 160 6.19 17.33 -4.59
N VAL A 161 5.94 16.65 -3.47
CA VAL A 161 6.81 16.65 -2.29
C VAL A 161 7.25 15.22 -2.04
N ALA A 162 8.55 15.00 -1.80
CA ALA A 162 9.12 13.71 -1.43
C ALA A 162 9.80 13.84 -0.06
N PRO A 163 9.08 13.61 1.05
CA PRO A 163 9.65 13.70 2.39
C PRO A 163 10.74 12.65 2.64
N GLN A 164 11.86 13.09 3.21
CA GLN A 164 12.98 12.22 3.62
C GLN A 164 13.02 11.94 5.13
N GLU A 165 12.12 12.56 5.89
CA GLU A 165 12.02 12.37 7.34
C GLU A 165 10.61 11.90 7.71
N SER A 166 10.52 11.09 8.78
CA SER A 166 9.25 10.69 9.36
C SER A 166 8.77 11.73 10.36
N GLY A 167 7.48 12.04 10.38
CA GLY A 167 6.86 12.97 11.31
C GLY A 167 5.67 13.70 10.73
N VAL A 168 5.19 14.71 11.44
CA VAL A 168 4.09 15.57 10.98
C VAL A 168 4.68 16.72 10.18
N HIS A 169 4.39 16.75 8.88
CA HIS A 169 4.74 17.83 7.97
C HIS A 169 3.54 18.76 7.76
N GLN A 170 3.81 20.01 7.38
CA GLN A 170 2.78 21.01 7.08
C GLN A 170 3.06 21.64 5.72
N ILE A 171 2.01 21.85 4.93
CA ILE A 171 2.07 22.60 3.68
C ILE A 171 1.24 23.85 3.82
N GLU A 172 1.83 24.99 3.49
CA GLU A 172 1.20 26.29 3.50
C GLU A 172 1.13 26.86 2.10
N ALA A 173 -0.07 27.21 1.64
CA ALA A 173 -0.29 27.93 0.40
C ALA A 173 -0.65 29.38 0.72
N LEU A 174 0.06 30.32 0.09
CA LEU A 174 -0.23 31.75 0.13
C LEU A 174 -0.79 32.18 -1.23
N THR A 175 -2.02 32.66 -1.21
CA THR A 175 -2.76 33.17 -2.37
C THR A 175 -3.19 34.62 -2.10
N PRO A 176 -2.33 35.61 -2.40
CA PRO A 176 -2.63 37.02 -2.16
C PRO A 176 -3.92 37.46 -2.87
N GLY A 177 -4.80 38.15 -2.16
CA GLY A 177 -6.05 38.70 -2.70
C GLY A 177 -7.21 37.69 -2.86
N LEU A 178 -7.00 36.42 -2.48
CA LEU A 178 -8.08 35.43 -2.39
C LEU A 178 -8.43 35.13 -0.93
N ILE A 179 -9.61 34.56 -0.73
CA ILE A 179 -10.09 34.15 0.58
C ILE A 179 -10.12 32.62 0.62
N PRO A 180 -9.53 31.97 1.63
CA PRO A 180 -8.54 32.52 2.56
C PRO A 180 -7.22 32.88 1.85
N ALA A 181 -6.51 33.87 2.36
CA ALA A 181 -5.23 34.29 1.79
C ALA A 181 -4.10 33.29 2.09
N GLN A 182 -4.21 32.56 3.20
CA GLN A 182 -3.27 31.52 3.62
C GLN A 182 -4.06 30.26 3.99
N GLN A 183 -3.64 29.10 3.47
CA GLN A 183 -4.19 27.80 3.82
C GLN A 183 -3.06 26.87 4.27
N ALA A 184 -3.25 26.19 5.40
CA ALA A 184 -2.31 25.20 5.90
C ALA A 184 -2.96 23.82 5.98
N LYS A 185 -2.27 22.79 5.50
CA LYS A 185 -2.67 21.38 5.69
C LYS A 185 -1.51 20.56 6.21
N ARG A 186 -1.81 19.67 7.16
CA ARG A 186 -0.85 18.76 7.75
C ARG A 186 -0.99 17.37 7.16
N PHE A 187 0.12 16.66 7.04
CA PHE A 187 0.16 15.25 6.69
C PHE A 187 1.22 14.54 7.53
N ASN A 188 1.00 13.25 7.77
CA ASN A 188 1.90 12.42 8.57
C ASN A 188 2.71 11.51 7.67
N VAL A 189 4.03 11.50 7.85
CA VAL A 189 4.94 10.57 7.21
C VAL A 189 5.39 9.57 8.24
N TYR A 190 5.09 8.30 8.00
CA TYR A 190 5.52 7.22 8.89
C TYR A 190 6.57 6.36 8.18
N ASP A 191 7.61 6.01 8.91
CA ASP A 191 8.56 4.99 8.47
C ASP A 191 7.99 3.62 8.83
N ILE A 192 7.72 2.82 7.81
CA ILE A 192 7.26 1.45 7.99
C ILE A 192 8.40 0.52 7.65
N ASN A 193 9.10 0.04 8.67
CA ASN A 193 10.07 -1.02 8.46
C ASN A 193 9.29 -2.34 8.30
N LEU A 194 9.12 -2.79 7.04
CA LEU A 194 8.46 -4.06 6.74
C LEU A 194 9.06 -5.24 7.52
N GLU A 195 10.38 -5.20 7.79
CA GLU A 195 11.08 -6.26 8.54
C GLU A 195 10.64 -6.32 10.01
N ARG A 196 10.17 -5.19 10.57
CA ARG A 196 9.65 -5.14 11.95
C ARG A 196 8.17 -5.48 12.05
N LEU A 197 7.42 -5.42 10.95
CA LEU A 197 6.02 -5.81 10.94
C LEU A 197 5.84 -7.32 10.96
N GLU A 198 6.70 -8.04 10.24
CA GLU A 198 6.65 -9.49 10.18
C GLU A 198 8.02 -10.07 10.58
N THR A 199 8.21 -10.20 11.88
CA THR A 199 9.42 -10.76 12.49
C THR A 199 9.41 -12.30 12.53
N SER A 200 8.34 -12.93 12.06
CA SER A 200 8.20 -14.39 12.06
C SER A 200 9.06 -15.02 10.96
N ALA A 201 9.84 -16.02 11.33
CA ALA A 201 10.53 -16.85 10.36
C ALA A 201 9.50 -17.64 9.51
N ARG A 202 9.79 -17.85 8.23
CA ARG A 202 8.99 -18.68 7.32
C ARG A 202 9.67 -20.04 7.10
N PRO A 203 9.59 -20.99 8.06
CA PRO A 203 10.39 -22.22 8.05
C PRO A 203 10.14 -23.10 6.81
N THR A 204 8.90 -23.16 6.33
CA THR A 204 8.55 -23.94 5.13
C THR A 204 9.25 -23.41 3.88
N TYR A 205 9.35 -22.08 3.74
CA TYR A 205 10.04 -21.42 2.62
C TYR A 205 11.56 -21.58 2.72
N LEU A 206 12.12 -21.43 3.93
CA LEU A 206 13.55 -21.65 4.17
C LEU A 206 13.95 -23.10 3.86
N LYS A 207 13.10 -24.08 4.21
CA LYS A 207 13.31 -25.49 3.90
C LYS A 207 13.32 -25.77 2.40
N SER A 208 12.33 -25.27 1.65
CA SER A 208 12.29 -25.47 0.20
C SER A 208 13.44 -24.78 -0.53
N LEU A 209 13.86 -23.60 -0.06
CA LEU A 209 15.01 -22.89 -0.60
C LEU A 209 16.32 -23.65 -0.34
N ALA A 210 16.50 -24.18 0.89
CA ALA A 210 17.66 -25.00 1.22
C ALA A 210 17.71 -26.27 0.36
N GLU A 211 16.60 -27.00 0.24
CA GLU A 211 16.53 -28.23 -0.54
C GLU A 211 16.81 -27.99 -2.03
N SER A 212 16.31 -26.88 -2.60
CA SER A 212 16.55 -26.55 -4.02
C SER A 212 18.00 -26.18 -4.35
N THR A 213 18.75 -25.69 -3.35
CA THR A 213 20.18 -25.35 -3.50
C THR A 213 21.11 -26.49 -3.09
N GLY A 214 20.56 -27.66 -2.74
CA GLY A 214 21.31 -28.82 -2.23
C GLY A 214 21.76 -28.67 -0.77
N GLY A 215 21.29 -27.62 -0.08
CA GLY A 215 21.46 -27.42 1.35
C GLY A 215 20.38 -28.12 2.18
N LYS A 216 20.46 -27.95 3.50
CA LYS A 216 19.48 -28.48 4.45
C LYS A 216 19.17 -27.41 5.49
N MET A 217 17.88 -27.21 5.78
CA MET A 217 17.47 -26.34 6.88
C MET A 217 17.83 -27.01 8.21
N LEU A 218 18.41 -26.23 9.11
CA LEU A 218 18.76 -26.66 10.46
C LEU A 218 17.93 -25.90 11.47
N ASP A 219 17.48 -26.62 12.49
CA ASP A 219 16.76 -26.03 13.61
C ASP A 219 17.77 -25.38 14.57
N PRO A 220 17.64 -24.09 14.91
CA PRO A 220 18.52 -23.44 15.88
C PRO A 220 18.52 -24.14 17.25
N ASP A 221 17.45 -24.87 17.60
CA ASP A 221 17.34 -25.59 18.86
C ASP A 221 18.13 -26.92 18.88
N GLN A 222 18.67 -27.37 17.74
CA GLN A 222 19.42 -28.63 17.61
C GLN A 222 20.80 -28.45 16.95
N PRO A 223 21.73 -27.71 17.60
CA PRO A 223 23.05 -27.43 17.06
C PRO A 223 23.92 -28.68 16.86
N GLU A 224 23.66 -29.75 17.60
CA GLU A 224 24.41 -31.01 17.51
C GLU A 224 24.27 -31.68 16.13
N SER A 225 23.09 -31.53 15.51
CA SER A 225 22.80 -32.07 14.18
C SER A 225 23.69 -31.47 13.08
N LEU A 226 24.14 -30.22 13.26
CA LEU A 226 25.09 -29.55 12.37
C LEU A 226 26.51 -30.09 12.57
N LEU A 227 26.92 -30.30 13.82
CA LEU A 227 28.24 -30.84 14.13
C LEU A 227 28.42 -32.25 13.56
N ASP A 228 27.40 -33.10 13.70
CA ASP A 228 27.38 -34.44 13.13
C ASP A 228 27.47 -34.43 11.60
N GLN A 229 26.76 -33.51 10.93
CA GLN A 229 26.82 -33.37 9.47
C GLN A 229 28.20 -32.91 9.00
N LEU A 230 28.80 -31.93 9.67
CA LEU A 230 30.16 -31.47 9.37
C LEU A 230 31.18 -32.59 9.59
N GLN A 231 31.05 -33.37 10.66
CA GLN A 231 31.91 -34.52 10.89
C GLN A 231 31.75 -35.60 9.82
N ARG A 232 30.53 -35.89 9.37
CA ARG A 232 30.27 -36.82 8.26
C ARG A 232 30.88 -36.33 6.94
N GLN A 233 30.68 -35.05 6.59
CA GLN A 233 31.29 -34.48 5.39
C GLN A 233 32.82 -34.47 5.46
N ARG A 234 33.40 -34.21 6.64
CA ARG A 234 34.85 -34.29 6.85
C ARG A 234 35.37 -35.73 6.70
N LYS A 235 34.60 -36.74 7.12
CA LYS A 235 34.92 -38.16 6.91
C LYS A 235 34.80 -38.57 5.44
N ILE A 236 33.87 -38.00 4.67
CA ILE A 236 33.77 -38.25 3.21
C ILE A 236 34.96 -37.64 2.48
N ARG A 237 35.48 -36.51 2.98
CA ARG A 237 36.75 -35.92 2.54
C ARG A 237 37.94 -36.60 3.24
N THR A 238 37.92 -37.93 3.37
CA THR A 238 39.17 -38.67 3.60
C THR A 238 40.06 -38.45 2.39
N ILE A 239 41.19 -37.81 2.66
CA ILE A 239 42.34 -37.65 1.77
C ILE A 239 42.48 -38.94 0.95
N PRO A 240 42.54 -38.89 -0.39
CA PRO A 240 42.70 -40.10 -1.19
C PRO A 240 43.91 -40.87 -0.65
N PRO A 241 43.79 -42.20 -0.41
CA PRO A 241 44.90 -42.98 0.11
C PRO A 241 46.10 -42.75 -0.80
N VAL A 242 47.18 -42.20 -0.24
CA VAL A 242 48.42 -41.99 -0.98
C VAL A 242 48.85 -43.38 -1.46
N PRO A 243 49.02 -43.61 -2.78
CA PRO A 243 49.39 -44.91 -3.27
C PRO A 243 50.78 -45.26 -2.74
N GLU A 244 50.84 -46.21 -1.81
CA GLU A 244 52.12 -46.71 -1.29
C GLU A 244 52.75 -47.67 -2.30
N PRO A 245 53.97 -47.40 -2.78
CA PRO A 245 54.65 -48.29 -3.71
C PRO A 245 54.97 -49.63 -3.05
N LEU A 246 54.39 -50.71 -3.58
CA LEU A 246 54.64 -52.08 -3.10
C LEU A 246 56.11 -52.53 -3.26
N TRP A 247 56.85 -51.92 -4.18
CA TRP A 247 58.25 -52.23 -4.47
C TRP A 247 59.21 -51.72 -3.39
N ASP A 248 58.82 -50.72 -2.61
CA ASP A 248 59.62 -50.14 -1.52
C ASP A 248 59.36 -50.85 -0.19
N ARG A 249 59.27 -52.19 -0.24
CA ARG A 249 59.19 -53.04 0.95
C ARG A 249 60.44 -53.89 1.03
N TRP A 250 61.09 -53.86 2.19
CA TRP A 250 62.30 -54.64 2.48
C TRP A 250 62.15 -56.12 2.14
N THR A 251 60.93 -56.67 2.21
CA THR A 251 60.59 -58.04 1.84
C THR A 251 60.86 -58.37 0.37
N TRP A 252 60.59 -57.45 -0.56
CA TRP A 252 60.88 -57.68 -1.97
C TRP A 252 62.37 -57.58 -2.26
N LEU A 253 63.06 -56.67 -1.57
CA LEU A 253 64.51 -56.54 -1.65
C LEU A 253 65.22 -57.80 -1.14
N THR A 254 64.76 -58.40 -0.04
CA THR A 254 65.33 -59.65 0.48
C THR A 254 65.05 -60.84 -0.44
N VAL A 255 63.85 -60.93 -1.04
CA VAL A 255 63.52 -61.96 -2.02
C VAL A 255 64.41 -61.86 -3.26
N LEU A 256 64.59 -60.65 -3.82
CA LEU A 256 65.43 -60.43 -4.99
C LEU A 256 66.92 -60.73 -4.68
N LEU A 257 67.41 -60.29 -3.52
CA LEU A 257 68.78 -60.53 -3.09
C LEU A 257 69.03 -62.02 -2.84
N SER A 258 68.08 -62.73 -2.25
CA SER A 258 68.14 -64.17 -2.04
C SER A 258 68.17 -64.92 -3.36
N TRP A 259 67.31 -64.54 -4.31
CA TRP A 259 67.31 -65.14 -5.66
C TRP A 259 68.67 -64.99 -6.35
N MET A 260 69.22 -63.78 -6.33
CA MET A 260 70.52 -63.49 -6.95
C MET A 260 71.67 -64.20 -6.22
N GLY A 261 71.58 -64.32 -4.89
CA GLY A 261 72.54 -65.08 -4.08
C GLY A 261 72.49 -66.58 -4.39
N VAL A 262 71.29 -67.14 -4.56
CA VAL A 262 71.10 -68.55 -4.96
C VAL A 262 71.67 -68.80 -6.35
N GLU A 263 71.42 -67.90 -7.31
CA GLU A 263 72.00 -67.99 -8.66
C GLU A 263 73.52 -67.95 -8.63
N TRP A 264 74.12 -67.04 -7.84
CA TRP A 264 75.57 -66.96 -7.69
C TRP A 264 76.15 -68.24 -7.09
N LEU A 265 75.52 -68.79 -6.05
CA LEU A 265 75.94 -70.05 -5.43
C LEU A 265 75.84 -71.23 -6.41
N LEU A 266 74.76 -71.31 -7.20
CA LEU A 266 74.59 -72.30 -8.25
C LEU A 266 75.66 -72.17 -9.35
N ARG A 267 75.93 -70.96 -9.85
CA ARG A 267 76.99 -70.72 -10.84
C ARG A 267 78.37 -71.12 -10.31
N ARG A 268 78.66 -70.77 -9.05
CA ARG A 268 79.92 -71.12 -8.40
C ARG A 268 80.07 -72.64 -8.21
N ALA A 269 78.98 -73.35 -7.92
CA ALA A 269 79.01 -74.81 -7.76
C ALA A 269 79.16 -75.56 -9.10
N VAL A 270 78.63 -75.01 -10.20
CA VAL A 270 78.68 -75.62 -11.53
C VAL A 270 79.99 -75.29 -12.28
N GLY A 271 80.82 -74.38 -11.77
CA GLY A 271 82.18 -74.15 -12.29
C GLY A 271 82.26 -73.34 -13.58
N LEU A 272 81.24 -72.53 -13.88
CA LEU A 272 81.29 -71.53 -14.94
C LEU A 272 81.77 -70.20 -14.34
N TRP A 273 83.06 -69.92 -14.51
CA TRP A 273 83.62 -68.58 -14.46
C TRP A 273 83.82 -68.07 -15.88
#